data_AF-A0A388Q639-F1
#
_entry.id   AF-A0A388Q639-F1
#
_cell.length_a   1.000
_cell.length_b   1.000
_cell.length_c   1.000
_cell.angle_alpha   90.00
_cell.angle_beta   90.00
_cell.angle_gamma   90.00
#
_symmetry.space_group_name_H-M   'P 1'
#
loop_
_entity.id
_entity.type
_entity.pdbx_description
1 polymer ?
#
loop_
_entity_poly.entity_id
_entity_poly.type
_entity_poly.pdbx_seq_one_letter_code
_entity_poly.pdbx_strand_id
1 'polypeptide(L)' 'MKNAGKIISALAAGVAVGALLGVLFAPDKGSETRKKLDKQGKKMADDLKDTFNKAKEKMEDLKGEMKQAGNGQSNEFI' A
#
# COMPACT_ATOMS: atom_id res chain seq x y z
N MET A 1 -13.14 18.03 8.34
CA MET A 1 -12.83 16.57 8.27
C MET A 1 -13.79 15.80 7.35
N LYS A 2 -13.99 16.25 6.10
CA LYS A 2 -14.86 15.53 5.14
C LYS A 2 -14.07 14.62 4.19
N ASN A 3 -12.78 14.93 3.99
CA ASN A 3 -11.93 14.28 2.99
C ASN A 3 -11.35 12.95 3.51
N ALA A 4 -10.91 12.91 4.77
CA ALA A 4 -10.37 11.71 5.39
C ALA A 4 -11.42 10.60 5.55
N GLY A 5 -12.64 10.93 6.00
CA GLY A 5 -13.74 9.95 6.09
C GLY A 5 -14.07 9.33 4.73
N LYS A 6 -13.94 10.11 3.66
CA LYS A 6 -14.14 9.69 2.27
C LYS A 6 -13.01 8.79 1.76
N ILE A 7 -11.75 9.12 2.10
CA ILE A 7 -10.58 8.31 1.75
C ILE A 7 -10.63 6.95 2.48
N ILE A 8 -11.04 6.93 3.74
CA ILE A 8 -11.13 5.70 4.54
C ILE A 8 -12.27 4.82 4.05
N SER A 9 -13.44 5.39 3.79
CA SER A 9 -14.55 4.62 3.22
C SER A 9 -14.20 4.06 1.83
N ALA A 10 -13.46 4.82 1.02
CA ALA A 10 -13.03 4.38 -0.30
C ALA A 10 -11.98 3.25 -0.22
N LEU A 11 -11.02 3.36 0.70
CA LEU A 11 -10.03 2.30 0.92
C LEU A 11 -10.68 1.04 1.48
N ALA A 12 -11.60 1.17 2.45
CA ALA A 12 -12.30 0.04 3.06
C ALA A 12 -13.20 -0.68 2.05
N ALA A 13 -13.93 0.08 1.22
CA ALA A 13 -14.68 -0.49 0.12
C ALA A 13 -13.75 -1.20 -0.89
N GLY A 14 -12.62 -0.58 -1.23
CA GLY A 14 -11.63 -1.17 -2.14
C GLY A 14 -11.04 -2.48 -1.60
N VAL A 15 -10.74 -2.55 -0.31
CA VAL A 15 -10.22 -3.76 0.33
C VAL A 15 -11.29 -4.83 0.45
N ALA A 16 -12.51 -4.49 0.87
CA ALA A 16 -13.60 -5.46 1.02
C ALA A 16 -13.97 -6.11 -0.32
N VAL A 17 -14.10 -5.29 -1.36
CA VAL A 17 -14.32 -5.77 -2.73
C VAL A 17 -13.12 -6.59 -3.21
N GLY A 18 -11.89 -6.11 -2.97
CA GLY A 18 -10.67 -6.83 -3.35
C GLY A 18 -10.51 -8.17 -2.66
N ALA A 19 -10.95 -8.30 -1.41
CA ALA A 19 -10.88 -9.53 -0.64
C ALA A 19 -11.94 -10.54 -1.06
N LEU A 20 -13.17 -10.10 -1.27
CA LEU A 20 -14.24 -10.98 -1.75
C LEU A 20 -13.88 -11.57 -3.12
N LEU A 21 -13.35 -10.73 -4.01
CA LEU A 21 -12.82 -11.17 -5.28
C LEU A 21 -11.58 -12.07 -5.08
N GLY A 22 -10.63 -11.70 -4.23
CA GLY A 22 -9.42 -12.50 -3.97
C GLY A 22 -9.72 -13.90 -3.41
N VAL A 23 -10.76 -14.03 -2.59
CA VAL A 23 -11.20 -15.31 -2.01
C VAL A 23 -12.00 -16.13 -3.01
N LEU A 24 -12.96 -15.52 -3.71
CA LEU A 24 -13.76 -16.22 -4.73
C LEU A 24 -12.88 -16.75 -5.88
N PHE A 25 -11.82 -16.03 -6.20
CA PHE A 25 -10.88 -16.39 -7.26
C PHE A 25 -9.66 -17.20 -6.80
N ALA A 26 -9.50 -17.51 -5.51
CA ALA A 26 -8.37 -18.31 -5.05
C ALA A 26 -8.68 -19.82 -5.19
N PRO A 27 -8.15 -20.53 -6.21
CA PRO A 27 -8.41 -21.95 -6.35
C PRO A 27 -7.73 -22.74 -5.22
N ASP A 28 -8.48 -23.69 -4.68
CA ASP A 28 -8.05 -24.61 -3.63
C ASP A 28 -6.74 -25.35 -3.98
N LYS A 29 -5.98 -25.73 -2.94
CA LYS A 29 -4.62 -26.23 -3.06
C LYS A 29 -4.53 -27.59 -3.77
N GLY A 30 -3.99 -27.56 -4.99
CA GLY A 30 -3.28 -28.71 -5.57
C GLY A 30 -1.89 -28.86 -4.93
N SER A 31 -1.56 -30.03 -4.39
CA SER A 31 -0.31 -30.34 -3.68
C SER A 31 0.96 -29.98 -4.50
N GLU A 32 0.89 -30.07 -5.82
CA GLU A 32 1.93 -29.67 -6.78
C GLU A 32 2.07 -28.14 -6.94
N THR A 33 0.97 -27.40 -6.82
CA THR A 33 0.93 -25.93 -6.90
C THR A 33 1.70 -25.29 -5.74
N ARG A 34 1.69 -25.90 -4.56
CA ARG A 34 2.35 -25.37 -3.34
C ARG A 34 3.87 -25.34 -3.44
N LYS A 35 4.49 -26.33 -4.11
CA LYS A 35 5.95 -26.36 -4.33
C LYS A 35 6.40 -25.30 -5.35
N LYS A 36 5.60 -25.03 -6.39
CA LYS A 36 5.90 -24.00 -7.39
C LYS A 36 5.62 -22.58 -6.86
N LEU A 37 4.56 -22.39 -6.08
CA LEU A 37 4.23 -21.12 -5.42
C LEU A 37 5.27 -20.72 -4.36
N ASP A 38 5.88 -21.68 -3.67
CA ASP A 38 6.90 -21.35 -2.65
C ASP A 38 8.18 -20.76 -3.27
N LYS A 39 8.66 -21.31 -4.39
CA LYS A 39 9.85 -20.77 -5.07
C LYS A 39 9.59 -19.45 -5.79
N GLN A 40 8.48 -19.33 -6.51
CA GLN A 40 8.17 -18.10 -7.27
C GLN A 40 7.54 -17.01 -6.39
N GLY A 41 6.72 -17.41 -5.42
CA GLY A 41 6.09 -16.50 -4.45
C GLY A 41 7.08 -15.89 -3.47
N LYS A 42 8.19 -16.56 -3.15
CA LYS A 42 9.29 -15.93 -2.38
C LYS A 42 9.93 -14.78 -3.14
N LYS A 43 10.22 -14.97 -4.42
CA LYS A 43 10.83 -13.93 -5.25
C LYS A 43 9.87 -12.75 -5.46
N MET A 44 8.60 -13.04 -5.73
CA MET A 44 7.55 -12.02 -5.85
C MET A 44 7.29 -11.31 -4.52
N ALA A 45 7.38 -12.00 -3.38
CA ALA A 45 7.27 -11.38 -2.06
C ALA A 45 8.46 -10.49 -1.74
N ASP A 46 9.66 -10.84 -2.19
CA ASP A 46 10.85 -10.01 -2.00
C ASP A 46 10.84 -8.78 -2.92
N ASP A 47 10.44 -8.91 -4.19
CA ASP A 47 10.26 -7.75 -5.08
C ASP A 47 9.11 -6.83 -4.61
N LEU A 48 8.04 -7.41 -4.04
CA LEU A 48 6.95 -6.65 -3.43
C LEU A 48 7.45 -5.92 -2.18
N LYS A 49 8.28 -6.56 -1.35
CA LYS A 49 8.93 -5.92 -0.20
C LYS A 49 9.81 -4.75 -0.63
N ASP A 50 10.61 -4.92 -1.67
CA ASP A 50 11.50 -3.83 -2.12
C ASP A 50 10.72 -2.66 -2.69
N THR A 51 9.65 -2.94 -3.44
CA THR A 51 8.73 -1.90 -3.93
C THR A 51 8.00 -1.23 -2.77
N PHE A 52 7.63 -1.99 -1.74
CA PHE A 52 7.01 -1.46 -0.52
C PHE A 52 7.99 -0.62 0.28
N ASN A 53 9.26 -0.99 0.31
CA ASN A 53 10.34 -0.24 0.96
C ASN A 53 10.60 1.08 0.22
N LYS A 54 10.64 1.07 -1.11
CA LYS A 54 10.78 2.31 -1.91
C LYS A 54 9.55 3.21 -1.84
N ALA A 55 8.34 2.63 -1.84
CA ALA A 55 7.11 3.39 -1.63
C ALA A 55 7.08 4.01 -0.23
N LYS A 56 7.64 3.30 0.75
CA LYS A 56 7.81 3.78 2.12
C LYS A 56 8.82 4.92 2.21
N GLU A 57 9.96 4.82 1.54
CA GLU A 57 10.93 5.93 1.44
C GLU A 57 10.34 7.15 0.74
N LYS A 58 9.68 6.99 -0.41
CA LYS A 58 8.98 8.10 -1.09
C LYS A 58 7.87 8.72 -0.25
N MET A 59 7.17 7.92 0.56
CA MET A 59 6.22 8.42 1.54
C MET A 59 6.91 9.17 2.68
N GLU A 60 8.14 8.81 3.05
CA GLU A 60 8.96 9.54 4.02
C GLU A 60 9.48 10.86 3.45
N ASP A 61 9.88 10.88 2.18
CA ASP A 61 10.31 12.09 1.48
C ASP A 61 9.15 13.07 1.25
N LEU A 62 8.02 12.60 0.71
CA LEU A 62 6.79 13.41 0.58
C LEU A 62 6.36 13.97 1.94
N LYS A 63 6.56 13.20 3.01
CA LYS A 63 6.26 13.62 4.38
C LYS A 63 7.29 14.62 4.91
N GLY A 64 8.54 14.56 4.46
CA GLY A 64 9.58 15.56 4.69
C GLY A 64 9.32 16.87 3.94
N GLU A 65 8.93 16.81 2.66
CA GLU A 65 8.55 17.96 1.84
C GLU A 65 7.28 18.65 2.37
N MET A 66 6.27 17.88 2.76
CA MET A 66 5.07 18.41 3.43
C MET A 66 5.39 19.04 4.79
N LYS A 67 6.43 18.56 5.49
CA LYS A 67 6.94 19.15 6.74
C LYS A 67 7.68 20.46 6.51
N GLN A 68 8.47 20.58 5.45
CA GLN A 68 9.25 21.77 5.15
C GLN A 68 8.40 22.87 4.50
N ALA A 69 7.52 22.51 3.55
CA ALA A 69 6.54 23.42 2.95
C ALA A 69 5.58 24.01 3.99
N GLY A 70 5.28 23.26 5.06
CA GLY A 70 4.46 23.75 6.17
C GLY A 70 5.18 24.69 7.15
N ASN A 71 6.53 24.70 7.20
CA ASN A 71 7.30 25.48 8.18
C ASN A 71 7.93 26.76 7.60
N GLY A 72 7.92 26.93 6.27
CA GLY A 72 8.41 28.14 5.58
C GLY A 72 7.35 29.21 5.31
N GLN A 73 6.06 28.91 5.46
CA GLN A 73 4.96 29.86 5.20
C GLN A 73 4.50 30.65 6.44
N SER A 74 5.08 30.44 7.62
CA SER A 74 4.63 31.09 8.86
C SER A 74 5.31 32.42 9.20
N ASN A 75 6.39 32.81 8.51
CA ASN A 75 7.19 34.00 8.89
C ASN A 75 7.20 35.16 7.88
N GLU A 76 6.25 35.24 6.92
CA GLU A 76 6.15 36.40 6.01
C GLU A 76 4.75 37.05 6.00
N PHE A 77 3.92 36.81 7.02
CA PHE A 77 2.59 37.44 7.17
C PHE A 77 2.38 38.14 8.52
N ILE A 78 3.43 38.78 9.07
CA ILE A 78 3.27 39.86 10.05
C ILE A 78 4.00 41.10 9.53
#